data_AF-A0A0C1JY49-F1
#
_entry.id   AF-A0A0C1JY49-F1
#
_cell.length_a   1.000
_cell.length_b   1.000
_cell.length_c   1.000
_cell.angle_alpha   90.00
_cell.angle_beta   90.00
_cell.angle_gamma   90.00
#
_symmetry.space_group_name_H-M   'P 1'
#
loop_
_entity.id
_entity.type
_entity.pdbx_description
1 polymer ?
#
loop_
_entity_poly.entity_id
_entity_poly.type
_entity_poly.pdbx_seq_one_letter_code
_entity_poly.pdbx_strand_id
1 'polypeptide(L)'
;MVNTLTNNDNNKNVASSSPTQLAVSSIEQLPDELLLHIFSFLQASDLLEVELTCHQWKNLAEEEILWKSLYQQYFKMIEPVGETYKEDYFRMSKADHQWRKVDELLSSLEHGDLRPDEALRFFGLANEIGGEAALPDDNA
;
A
#
# COMPACT_ATOMS: atom_id res chain seq x y z
N MET A 1 -73.83 26.34 -42.48
CA MET A 1 -73.54 25.01 -43.04
C MET A 1 -72.22 24.56 -42.48
N VAL A 2 -72.28 23.47 -41.72
CA VAL A 2 -71.16 22.70 -41.15
C VAL A 2 -70.31 22.16 -42.31
N ASN A 3 -69.00 22.02 -42.08
CA ASN A 3 -68.25 20.77 -42.30
C ASN A 3 -66.85 20.87 -41.67
N THR A 4 -66.76 20.24 -40.51
CA THR A 4 -65.56 19.71 -39.88
C THR A 4 -64.94 18.62 -40.74
N LEU A 5 -63.63 18.70 -40.99
CA LEU A 5 -62.79 17.53 -41.24
C LEU A 5 -61.53 17.65 -40.37
N THR A 6 -61.52 16.82 -39.34
CA THR A 6 -60.37 16.39 -38.56
C THR A 6 -59.33 15.75 -39.48
N ASN A 7 -58.04 16.10 -39.34
CA ASN A 7 -57.01 15.10 -39.59
C ASN A 7 -55.97 15.12 -38.47
N ASN A 8 -55.78 13.93 -37.92
CA ASN A 8 -54.97 13.58 -36.79
C ASN A 8 -53.81 12.73 -37.34
N ASP A 9 -52.65 13.34 -37.57
CA ASP A 9 -51.46 12.61 -37.97
C ASP A 9 -50.53 12.43 -36.78
N ASN A 10 -50.71 11.29 -36.14
CA ASN A 10 -49.79 10.70 -35.18
C ASN A 10 -48.52 10.28 -35.94
N ASN A 11 -47.47 11.09 -35.93
CA ASN A 11 -46.13 10.57 -36.23
C ASN A 11 -45.43 10.16 -34.93
N LYS A 12 -45.71 8.90 -34.55
CA LYS A 12 -44.82 8.08 -33.73
C LYS A 12 -43.40 8.17 -34.32
N ASN A 13 -42.53 8.98 -33.74
CA ASN A 13 -41.12 8.64 -33.63
C ASN A 13 -40.82 8.27 -32.18
N VAL A 14 -41.35 7.09 -31.82
CA VAL A 14 -40.65 6.18 -30.91
C VAL A 14 -39.32 5.85 -31.59
N ALA A 15 -38.37 6.77 -31.49
CA ALA A 15 -36.96 6.49 -31.51
C ALA A 15 -36.54 6.56 -30.05
N SER A 16 -36.81 5.46 -29.36
CA SER A 16 -36.13 5.07 -28.15
C SER A 16 -34.63 4.89 -28.47
N SER A 17 -33.92 5.98 -28.73
CA SER A 17 -32.49 6.00 -28.44
C SER A 17 -32.41 6.31 -26.96
N SER A 18 -32.58 5.26 -26.15
CA SER A 18 -32.01 5.20 -24.82
C SER A 18 -30.64 5.86 -24.89
N PRO A 19 -30.26 6.77 -23.98
CA PRO A 19 -28.84 6.98 -23.78
C PRO A 19 -28.33 5.58 -23.47
N THR A 20 -27.54 4.99 -24.36
CA THR A 20 -26.68 3.87 -24.00
C THR A 20 -25.79 4.45 -22.93
N GLN A 21 -26.26 4.41 -21.67
CA GLN A 21 -25.43 4.54 -20.50
C GLN A 21 -24.44 3.40 -20.65
N LEU A 22 -23.33 3.68 -21.32
CA LEU A 22 -22.06 3.12 -20.93
C LEU A 22 -21.94 3.56 -19.49
N ALA A 23 -22.44 2.73 -18.58
CA ALA A 23 -22.18 2.89 -17.17
C ALA A 23 -20.66 2.86 -17.09
N VAL A 24 -20.06 4.05 -17.00
CA VAL A 24 -18.65 4.19 -16.70
C VAL A 24 -18.57 3.64 -15.30
N SER A 25 -18.28 2.34 -15.19
CA SER A 25 -18.05 1.67 -13.92
C SER A 25 -16.75 2.24 -13.40
N SER A 26 -16.86 3.31 -12.64
CA SER A 26 -15.70 3.95 -12.01
C SER A 26 -15.19 3.00 -10.93
N ILE A 27 -13.88 2.92 -10.77
CA ILE A 27 -13.26 2.05 -9.77
C ILE A 27 -13.76 2.37 -8.34
N GLU A 28 -14.15 3.62 -8.11
CA GLU A 28 -14.76 4.11 -6.85
C GLU A 28 -16.12 3.47 -6.53
N GLN A 29 -16.79 2.85 -7.51
CA GLN A 29 -18.08 2.17 -7.31
C GLN A 29 -17.91 0.70 -6.91
N LEU A 30 -16.67 0.19 -6.88
CA LEU A 30 -16.41 -1.16 -6.41
C LEU A 30 -16.66 -1.25 -4.90
N PRO A 31 -17.20 -2.39 -4.42
CA PRO A 31 -17.23 -2.70 -3.00
C PRO A 31 -15.83 -2.66 -2.38
N ASP A 32 -15.78 -2.27 -1.11
CA ASP A 32 -14.55 -2.15 -0.33
C ASP A 32 -13.76 -3.47 -0.30
N GLU A 33 -14.43 -4.62 -0.26
CA GLU A 33 -13.75 -5.92 -0.28
C GLU A 33 -13.00 -6.18 -1.60
N LEU A 34 -13.51 -5.70 -2.72
CA LEU A 34 -12.84 -5.86 -4.02
C LEU A 34 -11.68 -4.88 -4.16
N LEU A 35 -11.85 -3.64 -3.68
CA LEU A 35 -10.76 -2.66 -3.64
C LEU A 35 -9.63 -3.17 -2.75
N LEU A 36 -9.96 -3.69 -1.58
CA LEU A 36 -8.98 -4.24 -0.65
C LEU A 36 -8.30 -5.49 -1.23
N HIS A 37 -9.02 -6.34 -1.97
CA HIS A 37 -8.40 -7.44 -2.71
C HIS A 37 -7.44 -6.94 -3.80
N ILE A 38 -7.80 -5.89 -4.54
CA ILE A 38 -6.88 -5.28 -5.53
C ILE A 38 -5.63 -4.74 -4.83
N PHE A 39 -5.80 -4.04 -3.70
CA PHE A 39 -4.71 -3.48 -2.91
C PHE A 39 -3.78 -4.55 -2.33
N SER A 40 -4.28 -5.77 -2.09
CA SER A 40 -3.45 -6.89 -1.61
C SER A 40 -2.36 -7.34 -2.59
N PHE A 41 -2.47 -6.98 -3.87
CA PHE A 41 -1.44 -7.26 -4.88
C PHE A 41 -0.37 -6.18 -4.99
N LEU A 42 -0.56 -5.03 -4.32
CA LEU A 42 0.32 -3.88 -4.41
C LEU A 42 1.50 -3.99 -3.45
N GLN A 43 2.62 -3.34 -3.78
CA GLN A 43 3.75 -3.21 -2.85
C GLN A 43 3.48 -2.09 -1.84
N ALA A 44 4.24 -2.07 -0.73
CA ALA A 44 4.08 -1.04 0.29
C ALA A 44 4.26 0.39 -0.26
N SER A 45 5.15 0.60 -1.24
CA SER A 45 5.30 1.89 -1.93
C SER A 45 4.01 2.33 -2.61
N ASP A 46 3.36 1.41 -3.30
CA ASP A 46 2.19 1.66 -4.12
C ASP A 46 0.97 1.90 -3.21
N LEU A 47 0.89 1.20 -2.07
CA LEU A 47 -0.14 1.45 -1.05
C LEU A 47 -0.05 2.86 -0.46
N LEU A 48 1.17 3.38 -0.23
CA LEU A 48 1.34 4.76 0.22
C LEU A 48 0.83 5.78 -0.81
N GLU A 49 0.97 5.48 -2.11
CA GLU A 49 0.40 6.33 -3.16
C GLU A 49 -1.13 6.22 -3.21
N VAL A 50 -1.67 5.02 -3.02
CA VAL A 50 -3.12 4.77 -2.91
C VAL A 50 -3.74 5.55 -1.75
N GLU A 51 -3.05 5.69 -0.62
CA GLU A 51 -3.53 6.50 0.52
C GLU A 51 -3.71 7.99 0.18
N LEU A 52 -3.01 8.49 -0.84
CA LEU A 52 -3.04 9.89 -1.24
C LEU A 52 -4.12 10.21 -2.29
N THR A 53 -4.85 9.21 -2.79
CA THR A 53 -5.85 9.43 -3.86
C THR A 53 -7.16 10.01 -3.33
N CYS A 54 -7.80 9.35 -2.36
CA CYS A 54 -9.07 9.76 -1.75
C CYS A 54 -9.26 9.18 -0.34
N HIS A 55 -10.25 9.69 0.40
CA HIS A 55 -10.51 9.25 1.78
C HIS A 55 -10.90 7.77 1.91
N GLN A 56 -11.67 7.23 0.97
CA GLN A 56 -12.03 5.81 0.97
C GLN A 56 -10.79 4.93 0.80
N TRP A 57 -9.93 5.28 -0.16
CA TRP A 57 -8.73 4.51 -0.47
C TRP A 57 -7.70 4.61 0.64
N LYS A 58 -7.60 5.77 1.28
CA LYS A 58 -6.81 5.93 2.51
C LYS A 58 -7.23 4.94 3.59
N ASN A 59 -8.52 4.91 3.93
CA ASN A 59 -9.01 4.02 4.99
C ASN A 59 -8.74 2.54 4.65
N LEU A 60 -8.96 2.16 3.40
CA LEU A 60 -8.75 0.79 2.94
C LEU A 60 -7.27 0.41 2.86
N ALA A 61 -6.38 1.32 2.48
CA ALA A 61 -4.95 1.06 2.41
C ALA A 61 -4.28 1.05 3.80
N GLU A 62 -4.89 1.65 4.82
CA GLU A 62 -4.46 1.58 6.23
C GLU A 62 -4.90 0.27 6.93
N GLU A 63 -5.70 -0.59 6.28
CA GLU A 63 -6.21 -1.82 6.89
C GLU A 63 -5.11 -2.82 7.29
N GLU A 64 -5.16 -3.28 8.54
CA GLU A 64 -4.17 -4.19 9.13
C GLU A 64 -4.02 -5.50 8.36
N ILE A 65 -5.10 -5.99 7.75
CA ILE A 65 -5.08 -7.24 6.98
C ILE A 65 -4.16 -7.13 5.75
N LEU A 66 -4.05 -5.96 5.12
CA LEU A 66 -3.14 -5.72 4.00
C LEU A 66 -1.70 -5.72 4.47
N TRP A 67 -1.41 -4.92 5.50
CA TRP A 67 -0.06 -4.79 6.06
C TRP A 67 0.43 -6.08 6.67
N LYS A 68 -0.46 -6.88 7.29
CA LYS A 68 -0.15 -8.23 7.76
C LYS A 68 0.27 -9.15 6.63
N SER A 69 -0.51 -9.20 5.56
CA SER A 69 -0.20 -10.03 4.39
C SER A 69 1.15 -9.63 3.78
N LEU A 70 1.39 -8.32 3.61
CA LEU A 70 2.65 -7.80 3.11
C LEU A 70 3.82 -8.14 4.03
N TYR A 71 3.67 -7.85 5.33
CA TYR A 71 4.70 -8.15 6.32
C TYR A 71 5.08 -9.62 6.32
N GLN A 72 4.09 -10.52 6.30
CA GLN A 72 4.32 -11.96 6.24
C GLN A 72 4.97 -12.39 4.93
N GLN A 73 4.59 -11.79 3.80
CA GLN A 73 5.18 -12.09 2.49
C GLN A 73 6.66 -11.71 2.42
N TYR A 74 7.02 -10.54 2.96
CA TYR A 74 8.39 -10.01 2.91
C TYR A 74 9.29 -10.54 4.03
N PHE A 75 8.77 -10.72 5.24
CA PHE A 75 9.59 -11.02 6.43
C PHE A 75 9.42 -12.43 6.99
N LYS A 76 8.44 -13.23 6.51
CA LYS A 76 8.18 -14.69 6.66
C LYS A 76 8.36 -15.41 8.02
N MET A 77 9.14 -14.92 8.98
CA MET A 77 9.50 -15.59 10.23
C MET A 77 9.71 -14.65 11.42
N ILE A 78 9.45 -13.34 11.27
CA ILE A 78 9.59 -12.39 12.38
C ILE A 78 8.19 -12.13 12.95
N GLU A 79 8.02 -12.26 14.25
CA GLU A 79 6.77 -11.89 14.92
C GLU A 79 6.71 -10.35 15.05
N PRO A 80 5.59 -9.72 14.70
CA PRO A 80 5.45 -8.29 14.90
C PRO A 80 5.55 -7.95 16.39
N VAL A 81 6.28 -6.90 16.71
CA VAL A 81 6.53 -6.37 18.07
C VAL A 81 5.79 -5.05 18.30
N GLY A 82 5.42 -4.33 17.23
CA GLY A 82 4.74 -3.04 17.33
C GLY A 82 3.22 -3.16 17.41
N GLU A 83 2.56 -2.01 17.52
CA GLU A 83 1.11 -1.91 17.67
C GLU A 83 0.37 -2.27 16.37
N THR A 84 1.03 -2.06 15.21
CA THR A 84 0.46 -2.28 13.86
C THR A 84 1.45 -2.99 12.93
N TYR A 85 0.94 -3.77 11.96
CA TYR A 85 1.80 -4.40 10.96
C TYR A 85 2.45 -3.37 10.02
N LYS A 86 1.82 -2.21 9.82
CA LYS A 86 2.36 -1.11 9.02
C LYS A 86 3.62 -0.53 9.65
N GLU A 87 3.59 -0.22 10.95
CA GLU A 87 4.77 0.26 11.68
C GLU A 87 5.90 -0.75 11.68
N ASP A 88 5.56 -2.02 11.90
CA ASP A 88 6.52 -3.12 11.91
C ASP A 88 7.18 -3.34 10.55
N TYR A 89 6.40 -3.19 9.48
CA TYR A 89 6.92 -3.20 8.12
C TYR A 89 7.96 -2.11 7.91
N PHE A 90 7.69 -0.86 8.34
CA PHE A 90 8.65 0.24 8.21
C PHE A 90 9.88 0.06 9.10
N ARG A 91 9.70 -0.39 10.34
CA ARG A 91 10.81 -0.68 11.26
C ARG A 91 11.74 -1.71 10.64
N MET A 92 11.18 -2.81 10.14
CA MET A 92 11.96 -3.88 9.52
C MET A 92 12.62 -3.44 8.20
N SER A 93 11.90 -2.70 7.35
CA SER A 93 12.44 -2.17 6.09
C SER A 93 13.59 -1.19 6.32
N LYS A 94 13.50 -0.35 7.36
CA LYS A 94 14.57 0.56 7.76
C LYS A 94 15.78 -0.23 8.28
N ALA A 95 15.55 -1.24 9.11
CA ALA A 95 16.60 -2.12 9.61
C ALA A 95 17.30 -2.85 8.45
N ASP A 96 16.57 -3.39 7.48
CA ASP A 96 17.14 -4.03 6.30
C ASP A 96 18.00 -3.06 5.47
N HIS A 97 17.52 -1.84 5.23
CA HIS A 97 18.32 -0.82 4.54
C HIS A 97 19.60 -0.46 5.30
N GLN A 98 19.55 -0.41 6.64
CA GLN A 98 20.74 -0.13 7.44
C GLN A 98 21.69 -1.33 7.50
N TRP A 99 21.20 -2.56 7.60
CA TRP A 99 22.00 -3.79 7.55
C TRP A 99 22.72 -3.96 6.21
N ARG A 100 22.13 -3.53 5.09
CA ARG A 100 22.84 -3.51 3.80
C ARG A 100 24.08 -2.61 3.81
N LYS A 101 24.03 -1.46 4.50
CA LYS A 101 25.21 -0.58 4.66
C LYS A 101 26.28 -1.21 5.54
N VAL A 102 25.85 -1.89 6.61
CA VAL A 102 26.73 -2.65 7.50
C VAL A 102 27.41 -3.78 6.72
N ASP A 103 26.68 -4.50 5.87
CA ASP A 103 27.18 -5.57 5.01
C ASP A 103 28.15 -5.06 3.91
N GLU A 104 27.86 -3.92 3.30
CA GLU A 104 28.76 -3.25 2.35
C GLU A 104 30.10 -2.84 3.00
N LEU A 105 30.04 -2.32 4.24
CA LEU A 105 31.23 -1.99 5.02
C LEU A 105 32.00 -3.25 5.46
N LEU A 106 31.31 -4.33 5.84
CA LEU A 106 31.94 -5.62 6.15
C LEU A 106 32.64 -6.21 4.94
N SER A 107 31.98 -6.16 3.78
CA SER A 107 32.59 -6.56 2.51
C SER A 107 33.87 -5.76 2.29
N SER A 108 33.84 -4.44 2.42
CA SER A 108 35.03 -3.59 2.27
C SER A 108 36.14 -3.90 3.29
N LEU A 109 35.78 -4.33 4.51
CA LEU A 109 36.73 -4.78 5.54
C LEU A 109 37.41 -6.10 5.16
N GLU A 110 36.65 -7.06 4.66
CA GLU A 110 37.14 -8.38 4.25
C GLU A 110 38.15 -8.28 3.09
N HIS A 111 37.96 -7.29 2.21
CA HIS A 111 38.86 -7.03 1.09
C HIS A 111 40.10 -6.20 1.49
N GLY A 112 40.18 -5.72 2.74
CA GLY A 112 41.33 -4.96 3.25
C GLY A 112 41.39 -3.50 2.80
N ASP A 113 40.32 -2.99 2.19
CA ASP A 113 40.23 -1.62 1.65
C ASP A 113 39.70 -0.59 2.67
N LEU A 114 39.27 -1.05 3.85
CA LEU A 114 38.56 -0.20 4.81
C LEU A 114 39.47 0.73 5.61
N ARG A 115 39.11 2.02 5.65
CA ARG A 115 39.83 3.02 6.44
C ARG A 115 39.43 2.95 7.93
N PRO A 116 40.33 3.30 8.88
CA PRO A 116 40.02 3.24 10.32
C PRO A 116 38.80 4.09 10.75
N ASP A 117 38.54 5.21 10.06
CA ASP A 117 37.37 6.06 10.31
C ASP A 117 36.04 5.41 9.87
N GLU A 118 36.08 4.54 8.87
CA GLU A 118 34.90 3.78 8.41
C GLU A 118 34.60 2.59 9.31
N ALA A 119 35.63 1.92 9.86
CA ALA A 119 35.45 0.88 10.87
C ALA A 119 34.74 1.40 12.13
N LEU A 120 35.07 2.60 12.59
CA LEU A 120 34.37 3.24 13.72
C LEU A 120 32.90 3.56 13.40
N ARG A 121 32.61 3.98 12.16
CA ARG A 121 31.22 4.17 11.70
C ARG A 121 30.43 2.86 11.69
N PHE A 122 31.06 1.75 11.27
CA PHE A 122 30.46 0.42 11.32
C PHE A 122 30.05 0.02 12.74
N PHE A 123 30.97 0.09 13.71
CA PHE A 123 30.65 -0.28 15.10
C PHE A 123 29.57 0.62 15.72
N GLY A 124 29.60 1.92 15.41
CA GLY A 124 28.55 2.84 15.83
C GLY A 124 27.18 2.47 15.25
N LEU A 125 27.12 2.22 13.94
CA LEU A 125 25.89 1.86 13.25
C LEU A 125 25.33 0.50 13.71
N ALA A 126 26.18 -0.50 13.93
CA ALA A 126 25.76 -1.80 14.46
C ALA A 126 25.17 -1.70 15.88
N ASN A 127 25.75 -0.84 16.72
CA ASN A 127 25.25 -0.59 18.07
C ASN A 127 23.93 0.20 18.06
N GLU A 128 23.76 1.13 17.11
CA GLU A 128 22.50 1.87 16.90
C GLU A 128 21.36 0.94 16.45
N ILE A 129 21.62 0.05 15.49
CA ILE A 129 20.62 -0.93 15.01
C ILE A 129 20.25 -1.94 16.11
N GLY A 130 21.23 -2.43 16.88
CA GLY A 130 21.00 -3.38 17.96
C GLY A 130 20.28 -2.79 19.18
N GLY A 131 20.39 -1.48 19.40
CA GLY A 131 19.74 -0.78 20.52
C GLY A 131 18.23 -0.56 20.35
N GLU A 132 17.73 -0.54 19.10
CA GLU A 132 16.31 -0.28 18.80
C GLU A 132 15.45 -1.56 18.78
N ALA A 133 16.07 -2.74 18.81
CA ALA A 133 15.42 -4.05 18.88
C ALA A 133 15.26 -4.59 20.31
N ALA A 134 15.26 -3.70 21.33
CA ALA A 134 14.96 -4.09 22.70
C ALA A 134 13.52 -4.60 22.79
N LEU A 135 13.37 -5.92 22.92
CA LEU A 135 12.14 -6.62 23.28
C LEU A 135 11.45 -5.88 24.45
N PRO A 136 10.12 -5.73 24.44
CA PRO A 136 9.43 -5.15 25.58
C PRO A 136 9.74 -6.01 26.81
N ASP A 137 10.24 -5.35 27.86
CA ASP A 137 10.45 -5.94 29.17
C ASP A 137 9.14 -6.62 29.63
N ASP A 138 9.15 -7.95 29.62
CA ASP A 138 8.21 -8.78 30.33
C ASP A 138 8.37 -8.46 31.83
N ASN A 139 7.55 -7.53 32.33
CA ASN A 139 7.44 -7.29 33.77
C ASN A 139 6.01 -7.61 34.22
N ALA A 140 5.98 -8.64 35.06
CA ALA A 140 4.88 -9.35 35.69
C ALA A 140 3.86 -8.48 36.45
#